data_AF-A0A520Z5V3-F1
#
_entry.id   AF-A0A520Z5V3-F1
#
_cell.length_a   1.000
_cell.length_b   1.000
_cell.length_c   1.000
_cell.angle_alpha   90.00
_cell.angle_beta   90.00
_cell.angle_gamma   90.00
#
_symmetry.space_group_name_H-M   'P 1'
#
loop_
_entity.id
_entity.type
_entity.pdbx_description
1 polymer ?
#
loop_
_entity_poly.entity_id
_entity_poly.type
_entity_poly.pdbx_seq_one_letter_code
_entity_poly.pdbx_strand_id
1 'polypeptide(L)' 'HRHLPMEIELGNNSRYTNLGDWITYYTFAVFDGLDLKLQEY' A
#
# COMPACT_ATOMS: atom_id res chain seq x y z
N HIS A 1 -8.34 0.00 -6.38
CA HIS A 1 -8.32 -0.19 -7.85
C HIS A 1 -7.99 1.09 -8.62
N ARG A 2 -7.25 2.04 -8.04
CA ARG A 2 -6.67 3.15 -8.82
C ARG A 2 -5.41 2.73 -9.58
N HIS A 3 -4.91 1.51 -9.32
CA HIS A 3 -3.70 0.94 -9.93
C HIS A 3 -2.47 1.85 -9.78
N LEU A 4 -2.48 2.74 -8.78
CA LEU A 4 -1.40 3.64 -8.44
C LEU A 4 -0.96 3.36 -7.00
N PRO A 5 0.31 2.99 -6.76
CA PRO A 5 0.80 2.74 -5.41
C PRO A 5 0.74 4.04 -4.60
N MET A 6 0.07 4.00 -3.45
CA MET A 6 -0.10 5.17 -2.59
C MET A 6 -0.21 4.75 -1.12
N GLU A 7 0.39 5.55 -0.24
CA GLU A 7 0.15 5.53 1.19
C GLU A 7 -0.27 6.94 1.65
N ILE A 8 -1.42 7.02 2.31
CA ILE A 8 -2.02 8.30 2.73
C ILE A 8 -2.46 8.18 4.19
N GLU A 9 -1.97 9.08 5.03
CA GLU A 9 -2.46 9.25 6.39
C GLU A 9 -3.83 9.94 6.37
N LEU A 10 -4.86 9.28 6.91
CA LEU A 10 -6.22 9.82 6.98
C LEU A 10 -6.50 10.55 8.30
N GLY A 11 -5.54 10.53 9.23
CA GLY A 11 -5.73 10.99 10.61
C GLY A 11 -6.41 9.91 11.48
N ASN A 12 -6.62 10.21 12.76
CA ASN A 12 -7.21 9.28 13.74
C ASN A 12 -6.57 7.88 13.73
N ASN A 13 -5.23 7.85 13.65
CA ASN A 13 -4.44 6.62 13.62
C ASN A 13 -4.87 5.65 12.50
N SER A 14 -5.35 6.20 11.38
CA SER A 14 -5.83 5.44 10.23
C SER A 14 -5.01 5.80 8.98
N ARG A 15 -4.57 4.76 8.26
CA ARG A 15 -3.80 4.88 7.02
C ARG A 15 -4.52 4.16 5.87
N TYR A 16 -4.52 4.79 4.71
CA TYR A 16 -4.96 4.19 3.45
C TYR A 16 -3.75 3.72 2.65
N THR A 17 -3.77 2.45 2.24
CA THR A 17 -2.77 1.87 1.34
C THR A 17 -3.48 1.35 0.09
N ASN A 18 -3.03 1.77 -1.10
CA ASN A 18 -3.48 1.24 -2.38
C ASN A 18 -2.31 0.64 -3.14
N LEU A 19 -2.49 -0.56 -3.69
CA LEU A 19 -1.51 -1.18 -4.58
C LEU A 19 -1.53 -0.54 -5.98
N GLY A 20 -0.38 -0.60 -6.63
CA GLY A 20 -0.22 -0.34 -8.05
C GLY A 20 -0.69 -1.52 -8.91
N ASP A 21 -0.74 -1.33 -10.23
CA ASP A 21 -0.85 -2.46 -11.14
C ASP A 21 0.42 -3.35 -11.14
N TRP A 22 0.23 -4.58 -11.61
CA TRP A 22 1.28 -5.60 -11.66
C TRP A 22 2.01 -5.66 -13.00
N ILE A 23 1.83 -4.65 -13.86
CA ILE A 23 2.54 -4.54 -15.14
C ILE A 23 3.65 -3.49 -15.02
N THR A 24 3.45 -2.47 -14.21
CA THR A 24 4.33 -1.31 -14.09
C THR A 24 4.96 -1.21 -12.72
N TYR A 25 4.18 -1.38 -11.65
CA TYR A 25 4.60 -1.04 -10.29
C TYR A 25 4.99 -2.24 -9.43
N TYR A 26 4.55 -3.45 -9.79
CA TYR A 26 4.91 -4.70 -9.08
C TYR A 26 4.83 -4.60 -7.55
N THR A 27 3.80 -3.91 -7.05
CA THR A 27 3.66 -3.64 -5.61
C THR A 27 2.73 -4.62 -4.90
N PHE A 28 3.06 -4.91 -3.64
CA PHE A 28 2.31 -5.76 -2.74
C PHE A 28 2.37 -5.23 -1.31
N ALA A 29 1.44 -5.63 -0.45
CA ALA A 29 1.43 -5.22 0.95
C ALA A 29 1.84 -6.39 1.86
N VAL A 30 2.68 -6.11 2.85
CA VAL A 30 3.11 -7.06 3.87
C VAL A 30 2.58 -6.60 5.23
N PHE A 31 1.86 -7.48 5.92
CA PHE A 31 1.43 -7.25 7.30
C PHE A 31 2.22 -8.15 8.23
N ASP A 32 2.94 -7.57 9.19
CA ASP A 32 3.79 -8.30 10.14
C ASP A 32 3.11 -8.62 11.49
N GLY A 33 1.82 -8.27 11.62
CA GLY A 33 1.06 -8.40 12.86
C GLY A 33 0.94 -7.09 13.65
N LEU A 34 1.74 -6.08 13.33
CA LEU A 34 1.69 -4.74 13.93
C LEU A 34 1.45 -3.68 12.86
N ASP A 35 2.21 -3.73 11.75
CA ASP A 35 2.20 -2.74 10.69
C ASP A 35 1.95 -3.36 9.32
N LEU A 36 1.16 -2.66 8.50
CA LEU A 36 0.97 -2.96 7.07
C LEU A 36 1.88 -2.05 6.24
N LYS A 37 2.81 -2.62 5.46
CA LYS A 37 3.74 -1.85 4.62
C LYS A 37 3.55 -2.16 3.15
N LEU A 38 3.49 -1.13 2.31
CA LEU A 38 3.60 -1.29 0.85
C LEU A 38 5.06 -1.61 0.47
N GLN A 39 5.25 -2.57 -0.43
CA GLN A 39 6.56 -3.03 -0.93
C GLN A 39 6.50 -3.12 -2.46
N GLU A 40 7.67 -3.11 -3.10
CA GLU A 40 7.90 -3.25 -4.54
C GLU A 40 8.92 -4.39 -4.78
N TYR A 41 8.77 -5.13 -5.88
CA TYR A 41 9.67 -6.22 -6.30
C TYR A 41 10.73 -5.74 -7.29
#